data_AF-A0A356RDJ3-F1
#
_entry.id   AF-A0A356RDJ3-F1
#
_cell.length_a   1.000
_cell.length_b   1.000
_cell.length_c   1.000
_cell.angle_alpha   90.00
_cell.angle_beta   90.00
_cell.angle_gamma   90.00
#
_symmetry.space_group_name_H-M   'P 1'
#
loop_
_entity.id
_entity.type
_entity.pdbx_description
1 polymer ?
#
loop_
_entity_poly.entity_id
_entity_poly.type
_entity_poly.pdbx_seq_one_letter_code
_entity_poly.pdbx_strand_id
1 'polypeptide(L)'
;MAELINNRNIIDISPLPTPKQMQSALPLPEKTGQMVLQSRQAIRDILHGRDSHRLLVIIGPCSIHDPEAAILYAERLKLVADRIQEHALIVLRTYFEKPRTTVGWKGLINDPHLDGSCEIGGGFELARSILLRINNLGLPCATEFLDPVTPQYISDLISWAAIGARTTESQTHREMASGLSMPVGLKNGTDGGLQVALNAMIAARHPQSFIGV
;
A
#
# COMPACT_ATOMS: atom_id res chain seq x y z
N MET A 1 39.48 -19.41 6.37
CA MET A 1 38.82 -18.72 5.23
C MET A 1 39.11 -17.23 5.37
N ALA A 2 39.43 -16.53 4.28
CA ALA A 2 39.65 -15.09 4.32
C ALA A 2 38.34 -14.37 4.67
N GLU A 3 38.41 -13.40 5.57
CA GLU A 3 37.26 -12.60 5.96
C GLU A 3 36.84 -11.69 4.80
N LEU A 4 35.57 -11.77 4.39
CA LEU A 4 35.03 -10.93 3.34
C LEU A 4 34.66 -9.55 3.91
N ILE A 5 35.17 -8.49 3.29
CA ILE A 5 34.80 -7.09 3.63
C ILE A 5 33.37 -6.79 3.18
N ASN A 6 32.99 -7.25 1.99
CA ASN A 6 31.69 -6.98 1.38
C ASN A 6 30.79 -8.23 1.45
N ASN A 7 29.48 -8.02 1.65
CA ASN A 7 28.43 -9.03 1.51
C ASN A 7 28.60 -10.30 2.38
N ARG A 8 29.36 -10.23 3.47
CA ARG A 8 29.61 -11.38 4.35
C ARG A 8 28.33 -12.05 4.87
N ASN A 9 27.30 -11.27 5.16
CA ASN A 9 26.02 -11.74 5.71
C ASN A 9 24.90 -11.78 4.65
N ILE A 10 25.26 -11.78 3.37
CA ILE A 10 24.31 -11.83 2.26
C ILE A 10 24.35 -13.22 1.66
N ILE A 11 23.20 -13.88 1.62
CA ILE A 11 23.05 -15.24 1.05
C ILE A 11 22.99 -15.15 -0.49
N ASP A 12 22.17 -14.23 -1.01
CA ASP A 12 22.00 -14.00 -2.44
C ASP A 12 21.58 -12.54 -2.71
N ILE A 13 21.84 -12.07 -3.94
CA ILE A 13 21.36 -10.78 -4.47
C ILE A 13 20.82 -11.03 -5.88
N SER A 14 19.52 -10.82 -6.05
CA SER A 14 18.86 -10.98 -7.34
C SER A 14 18.27 -9.63 -7.80
N PRO A 15 18.41 -9.26 -9.08
CA PRO A 15 17.81 -8.03 -9.60
C PRO A 15 16.28 -8.17 -9.68
N LEU A 16 15.57 -7.06 -9.43
CA LEU A 16 14.13 -6.97 -9.66
C LEU A 16 13.83 -6.37 -11.05
N PRO A 17 12.70 -6.72 -11.69
CA PRO A 17 12.19 -5.96 -12.82
C PRO A 17 12.05 -4.49 -12.44
N THR A 18 12.39 -3.56 -13.33
CA THR A 18 12.24 -2.14 -13.02
C THR A 18 10.74 -1.76 -12.91
N PRO A 19 10.39 -0.70 -12.14
CA PRO A 19 9.02 -0.20 -12.08
C PRO A 19 8.42 0.08 -13.46
N LYS A 20 9.23 0.60 -14.40
CA LYS A 20 8.80 0.86 -15.78
C LYS A 20 8.48 -0.42 -16.54
N GLN A 21 9.30 -1.47 -16.42
CA GLN A 21 9.02 -2.77 -17.03
C GLN A 21 7.71 -3.35 -16.47
N MET A 22 7.53 -3.30 -15.15
CA MET A 22 6.32 -3.78 -14.47
C MET A 22 5.06 -3.05 -14.95
N GLN A 23 5.09 -1.71 -14.98
CA GLN A 23 3.97 -0.90 -15.46
C GLN A 23 3.71 -1.08 -16.95
N SER A 24 4.73 -1.39 -17.76
CA SER A 24 4.55 -1.67 -19.19
C SER A 24 3.92 -3.05 -19.43
N ALA A 25 4.27 -4.05 -18.61
CA ALA A 25 3.69 -5.39 -18.67
C ALA A 25 2.25 -5.42 -18.16
N LEU A 26 1.95 -4.62 -17.13
CA LEU A 26 0.65 -4.51 -16.48
C LEU A 26 0.18 -3.03 -16.49
N PRO A 27 -0.25 -2.51 -17.66
CA PRO A 27 -0.60 -1.10 -17.81
C PRO A 27 -1.84 -0.72 -17.01
N LEU A 28 -1.85 0.51 -16.49
CA LEU A 28 -3.02 1.12 -15.87
C LEU A 28 -4.00 1.59 -16.98
N PRO A 29 -5.19 1.00 -17.10
CA PRO A 29 -6.18 1.49 -18.07
C PRO A 29 -6.65 2.90 -17.69
N GLU A 30 -6.92 3.75 -18.69
CA GLU A 30 -7.29 5.15 -18.46
C GLU A 30 -8.51 5.29 -17.54
N LYS A 31 -9.57 4.51 -17.79
CA LYS A 31 -10.79 4.49 -16.96
C LYS A 31 -10.48 4.16 -15.49
N THR A 32 -9.57 3.23 -15.26
CA THR A 32 -9.14 2.79 -13.93
C THR A 32 -8.33 3.89 -13.25
N GLY A 33 -7.43 4.56 -13.99
CA GLY A 33 -6.70 5.72 -13.50
C GLY A 33 -7.63 6.87 -13.10
N GLN A 34 -8.65 7.17 -13.91
CA GLN A 34 -9.67 8.17 -13.59
C GLN A 34 -10.42 7.81 -12.30
N MET A 35 -10.80 6.54 -12.12
CA MET A 35 -11.46 6.07 -10.89
C MET A 35 -10.56 6.26 -9.65
N VAL A 36 -9.26 5.93 -9.75
CA VAL A 36 -8.30 6.15 -8.66
C VAL A 36 -8.21 7.64 -8.32
N LEU A 37 -8.12 8.52 -9.33
CA LEU A 37 -8.06 9.97 -9.13
C LEU A 37 -9.33 10.53 -8.47
N GLN A 38 -10.50 10.10 -8.93
CA GLN A 38 -11.79 10.47 -8.35
C GLN A 38 -11.90 9.99 -6.89
N SER A 39 -11.46 8.77 -6.61
CA SER A 39 -11.44 8.21 -5.25
C SER A 39 -10.51 8.99 -4.33
N ARG A 40 -9.30 9.33 -4.79
CA ARG A 40 -8.37 10.19 -4.03
C ARG A 40 -8.99 11.56 -3.74
N GLN A 41 -9.70 12.14 -4.70
CA GLN A 41 -10.38 13.41 -4.50
C GLN A 41 -11.51 13.30 -3.47
N ALA A 42 -12.37 12.27 -3.57
CA ALA A 42 -13.44 12.03 -2.62
C ALA A 42 -12.91 11.82 -1.19
N ILE A 43 -11.80 11.08 -1.03
CA ILE A 43 -11.12 10.94 0.25
C ILE A 43 -10.64 12.29 0.78
N ARG A 44 -10.03 13.14 -0.05
CA ARG A 44 -9.63 14.49 0.34
C ARG A 44 -10.82 15.33 0.78
N ASP A 45 -11.94 15.25 0.06
CA ASP A 45 -13.15 16.02 0.39
C ASP A 45 -13.73 15.61 1.74
N ILE A 46 -13.74 14.32 2.06
CA ILE A 46 -14.13 13.80 3.39
C ILE A 46 -13.16 14.31 4.47
N LEU A 47 -11.84 14.14 4.27
CA LEU A 47 -10.83 14.53 5.27
C LEU A 47 -10.80 16.04 5.55
N HIS A 48 -11.15 16.86 4.56
CA HIS A 48 -11.25 18.31 4.70
C HIS A 48 -12.64 18.81 5.10
N GLY A 49 -13.60 17.91 5.33
CA GLY A 49 -14.97 18.26 5.74
C GLY A 49 -15.81 18.93 4.64
N ARG A 50 -15.38 18.89 3.37
CA ARG A 50 -16.20 19.32 2.22
C ARG A 50 -17.30 18.30 1.92
N ASP A 51 -17.04 17.05 2.29
CA ASP A 51 -18.01 15.97 2.33
C ASP A 51 -18.15 15.50 3.79
N SER A 52 -19.06 16.14 4.52
CA SER A 52 -19.24 15.93 5.96
C SER A 52 -20.26 14.85 6.31
N HIS A 53 -20.95 14.27 5.32
CA HIS A 53 -22.02 13.30 5.52
C HIS A 53 -21.56 11.86 5.26
N ARG A 54 -20.53 11.65 4.42
CA ARG A 54 -19.97 10.33 4.20
C ARG A 54 -18.83 9.99 5.15
N LEU A 55 -18.81 8.74 5.62
CA LEU A 55 -17.71 8.18 6.37
C LEU A 55 -16.70 7.47 5.44
N LEU A 56 -15.41 7.78 5.57
CA LEU A 56 -14.36 6.98 4.93
C LEU A 56 -14.19 5.65 5.68
N VAL A 57 -14.34 4.52 4.98
CA VAL A 57 -14.25 3.18 5.57
C VAL A 57 -13.18 2.37 4.86
N ILE A 58 -12.06 2.14 5.55
CA ILE A 58 -11.01 1.22 5.10
C ILE A 58 -11.29 -0.17 5.66
N ILE A 59 -11.71 -1.11 4.82
CA ILE A 59 -12.16 -2.45 5.26
C ILE A 59 -11.66 -3.55 4.34
N GLY A 60 -11.29 -4.70 4.91
CA GLY A 60 -10.84 -5.86 4.15
C GLY A 60 -9.95 -6.80 4.97
N PRO A 61 -9.37 -7.82 4.33
CA PRO A 61 -8.48 -8.78 4.96
C PRO A 61 -7.29 -8.14 5.69
N CYS A 62 -6.76 -8.81 6.71
CA CYS A 62 -5.58 -8.32 7.41
C CYS A 62 -4.35 -8.26 6.49
N SER A 63 -4.18 -9.28 5.65
CA SER A 63 -3.21 -9.40 4.56
C SER A 63 -3.76 -10.32 3.47
N ILE A 64 -3.53 -10.00 2.20
CA ILE A 64 -3.88 -10.83 1.05
C ILE A 64 -2.79 -11.89 0.86
N HIS A 65 -3.19 -13.16 0.82
CA HIS A 65 -2.32 -14.31 0.52
C HIS A 65 -2.85 -15.16 -0.65
N ASP A 66 -4.17 -15.10 -0.90
CA ASP A 66 -4.85 -15.77 -2.00
C ASP A 66 -5.48 -14.71 -2.94
N PRO A 67 -5.00 -14.60 -4.18
CA PRO A 67 -5.54 -13.68 -5.18
C PRO A 67 -7.03 -13.88 -5.46
N GLU A 68 -7.49 -15.11 -5.64
CA GLU A 68 -8.88 -15.36 -6.05
C GLU A 68 -9.84 -15.10 -4.89
N ALA A 69 -9.46 -15.44 -3.65
CA ALA A 69 -10.23 -15.04 -2.47
C ALA A 69 -10.31 -13.51 -2.33
N ALA A 70 -9.24 -12.78 -2.66
CA ALA A 70 -9.25 -11.32 -2.63
C ALA A 70 -10.21 -10.72 -3.65
N ILE A 71 -10.27 -11.28 -4.87
CA ILE A 71 -11.21 -10.81 -5.91
C ILE A 71 -12.65 -11.15 -5.55
N LEU A 72 -12.92 -12.36 -5.06
CA LEU A 72 -14.26 -12.74 -4.60
C LEU A 72 -14.74 -11.83 -3.46
N TYR A 73 -13.85 -11.47 -2.54
CA TYR A 73 -14.16 -10.51 -1.48
C TYR A 73 -14.47 -9.12 -2.05
N ALA A 74 -13.67 -8.66 -3.03
CA ALA A 74 -13.86 -7.36 -3.68
C ALA A 74 -15.20 -7.26 -4.42
N GLU A 75 -15.59 -8.30 -5.17
CA GLU A 75 -16.88 -8.37 -5.86
C GLU A 75 -18.06 -8.24 -4.89
N ARG A 76 -18.01 -8.96 -3.77
CA ARG A 76 -19.04 -8.87 -2.72
C ARG A 76 -19.04 -7.51 -2.03
N LEU A 77 -17.87 -6.96 -1.73
CA LEU A 77 -17.76 -5.66 -1.08
C LEU A 77 -18.25 -4.53 -2.00
N LYS A 78 -18.04 -4.63 -3.32
CA LYS A 78 -18.53 -3.64 -4.29
C LYS A 78 -20.04 -3.51 -4.27
N LEU A 79 -20.77 -4.62 -4.18
CA LEU A 79 -22.23 -4.61 -4.06
C LEU A 79 -22.70 -3.87 -2.79
N VAL A 80 -21.96 -4.00 -1.68
CA VAL A 80 -22.25 -3.28 -0.44
C VAL A 80 -21.90 -1.81 -0.58
N ALA A 81 -20.73 -1.50 -1.14
CA ALA A 81 -20.26 -0.13 -1.37
C ALA A 81 -21.28 0.68 -2.18
N ASP A 82 -21.82 0.11 -3.26
CA ASP A 82 -22.82 0.77 -4.10
C ASP A 82 -24.12 1.07 -3.38
N ARG A 83 -24.55 0.18 -2.49
CA ARG A 83 -25.79 0.34 -1.73
C ARG A 83 -25.70 1.42 -0.66
N ILE A 84 -24.50 1.73 -0.16
CA ILE A 84 -24.30 2.68 0.94
C ILE A 84 -23.48 3.92 0.55
N GLN A 85 -23.24 4.13 -0.75
CA GLN A 85 -22.34 5.17 -1.26
C GLN A 85 -22.74 6.60 -0.87
N GLU A 86 -24.01 6.85 -0.56
CA GLU A 86 -24.54 8.12 -0.04
C GLU A 86 -24.09 8.40 1.40
N HIS A 87 -23.65 7.39 2.15
CA HIS A 87 -23.30 7.50 3.58
C HIS A 87 -21.86 7.07 3.88
N ALA A 88 -21.22 6.31 3.00
CA ALA A 88 -19.85 5.85 3.20
C ALA A 88 -19.09 5.75 1.89
N LEU A 89 -17.81 6.12 1.94
CA LEU A 89 -16.84 5.80 0.91
C LEU A 89 -16.05 4.56 1.35
N ILE A 90 -16.40 3.40 0.79
CA ILE A 90 -15.67 2.15 1.05
C ILE A 90 -14.40 2.11 0.20
N VAL A 91 -13.27 1.82 0.87
CA VAL A 91 -11.98 1.53 0.24
C VAL A 91 -11.50 0.16 0.72
N LEU A 92 -11.20 -0.74 -0.21
CA LEU A 92 -10.76 -2.09 0.12
C LEU A 92 -9.34 -2.08 0.66
N ARG A 93 -9.16 -2.64 1.86
CA ARG A 93 -7.84 -2.92 2.44
C ARG A 93 -7.15 -4.05 1.67
N THR A 94 -6.12 -3.71 0.91
CA THR A 94 -5.29 -4.60 0.07
C THR A 94 -3.84 -4.64 0.57
N TYR A 95 -3.64 -5.08 1.81
CA TYR A 95 -2.30 -5.15 2.40
C TYR A 95 -1.62 -6.45 1.98
N PHE A 96 -0.39 -6.38 1.49
CA PHE A 96 0.36 -7.57 1.03
C PHE A 96 1.28 -8.14 2.10
N GLU A 97 1.65 -7.35 3.10
CA GLU A 97 2.53 -7.75 4.19
C GLU A 97 1.93 -7.32 5.54
N LYS A 98 2.34 -8.03 6.60
CA LYS A 98 2.14 -7.59 7.98
C LYS A 98 3.50 -7.61 8.70
N PRO A 99 4.05 -6.44 9.12
CA PRO A 99 5.32 -6.37 9.83
C PRO A 99 5.31 -7.25 11.09
N ARG A 100 6.31 -8.13 11.21
CA ARG A 100 6.50 -9.06 12.33
C ARG A 100 7.82 -8.78 13.05
N THR A 101 7.85 -9.03 14.35
CA THR A 101 9.08 -9.05 15.17
C THR A 101 9.71 -10.44 15.25
N THR A 102 8.98 -11.48 14.84
CA THR A 102 9.41 -12.88 14.84
C THR A 102 9.42 -13.45 13.43
N VAL A 103 10.00 -14.65 13.26
CA VAL A 103 9.94 -15.40 12.01
C VAL A 103 8.48 -15.76 11.66
N GLY A 104 8.15 -15.70 10.37
CA GLY A 104 6.85 -16.03 9.82
C GLY A 104 6.78 -15.66 8.34
N TRP A 105 5.63 -15.92 7.71
CA TRP A 105 5.39 -15.53 6.31
C TRP A 105 5.56 -14.01 6.12
N LYS A 106 6.32 -13.63 5.09
CA LYS A 106 6.76 -12.25 4.82
C LYS A 106 5.76 -11.43 3.99
N GLY A 107 4.65 -12.03 3.56
CA GLY A 107 3.64 -11.37 2.74
C GLY A 107 3.73 -11.74 1.25
N LEU A 108 2.68 -11.43 0.51
CA LEU A 108 2.48 -11.87 -0.89
C LEU A 108 3.55 -11.34 -1.84
N ILE A 109 3.96 -10.07 -1.66
CA ILE A 109 5.03 -9.50 -2.48
C ILE A 109 6.35 -10.22 -2.21
N ASN A 110 6.64 -10.51 -0.93
CA ASN A 110 7.92 -11.09 -0.56
C ASN A 110 8.00 -12.59 -0.84
N ASP A 111 6.91 -13.33 -0.64
CA ASP A 111 6.86 -14.80 -0.71
C ASP A 111 5.49 -15.25 -1.26
N PRO A 112 5.25 -15.09 -2.58
CA PRO A 112 3.94 -15.30 -3.19
C PRO A 112 3.47 -16.76 -3.16
N HIS A 113 4.39 -17.72 -3.01
CA HIS A 113 4.09 -19.15 -3.02
C HIS A 113 3.90 -19.76 -1.62
N LEU A 114 4.08 -18.96 -0.55
CA LEU A 114 3.96 -19.40 0.85
C LEU A 114 4.94 -20.54 1.22
N ASP A 115 6.05 -20.65 0.50
CA ASP A 115 7.03 -21.74 0.63
C ASP A 115 8.44 -21.24 1.02
N GLY A 116 8.62 -19.92 1.14
CA GLY A 116 9.89 -19.29 1.50
C GLY A 116 10.83 -19.07 0.32
N SER A 117 10.42 -19.37 -0.92
CA SER A 117 11.21 -19.14 -2.15
C SER A 117 11.64 -17.68 -2.32
N CYS A 118 10.83 -16.74 -1.81
CA CYS A 118 11.06 -15.31 -1.91
C CYS A 118 11.17 -14.78 -3.36
N GLU A 119 10.32 -15.27 -4.27
CA GLU A 119 10.22 -14.81 -5.67
C GLU A 119 9.58 -13.40 -5.77
N ILE A 120 10.29 -12.38 -5.30
CA ILE A 120 9.78 -10.99 -5.12
C ILE A 120 9.30 -10.38 -6.45
N GLY A 121 9.98 -10.67 -7.56
CA GLY A 121 9.59 -10.19 -8.89
C GLY A 121 8.18 -10.65 -9.26
N GLY A 122 7.91 -11.96 -9.11
CA GLY A 122 6.57 -12.53 -9.30
C GLY A 122 5.55 -12.01 -8.27
N GLY A 123 5.99 -11.75 -7.04
CA GLY A 123 5.17 -11.13 -6.01
C GLY A 123 4.67 -9.72 -6.38
N PHE A 124 5.51 -8.89 -6.99
CA PHE A 124 5.11 -7.57 -7.51
C PHE A 124 4.13 -7.68 -8.68
N GLU A 125 4.37 -8.59 -9.63
CA GLU A 125 3.45 -8.85 -10.74
C GLU A 125 2.06 -9.26 -10.20
N LEU A 126 2.04 -10.17 -9.22
CA LEU A 126 0.81 -10.66 -8.61
C LEU A 126 0.06 -9.56 -7.85
N ALA A 127 0.77 -8.79 -7.01
CA ALA A 127 0.18 -7.67 -6.27
C ALA A 127 -0.43 -6.63 -7.22
N ARG A 128 0.29 -6.26 -8.28
CA ARG A 128 -0.20 -5.31 -9.30
C ARG A 128 -1.40 -5.85 -10.06
N SER A 129 -1.40 -7.12 -10.44
CA SER A 129 -2.53 -7.79 -11.10
C SER A 129 -3.80 -7.78 -10.23
N ILE A 130 -3.67 -8.09 -8.93
CA ILE A 130 -4.77 -8.04 -7.97
C ILE A 130 -5.35 -6.61 -7.89
N LEU A 131 -4.48 -5.61 -7.71
CA LEU A 131 -4.90 -4.22 -7.63
C LEU A 131 -5.60 -3.74 -8.91
N LEU A 132 -5.10 -4.12 -10.09
CA LEU A 132 -5.75 -3.83 -11.37
C LEU A 132 -7.15 -4.43 -11.44
N ARG A 133 -7.30 -5.72 -11.10
CA ARG A 133 -8.60 -6.41 -11.11
C ARG A 133 -9.58 -5.72 -10.16
N ILE A 134 -9.17 -5.42 -8.93
CA ILE A 134 -10.03 -4.77 -7.93
C ILE A 134 -10.44 -3.36 -8.37
N ASN A 135 -9.49 -2.52 -8.81
CA ASN A 135 -9.81 -1.18 -9.29
C ASN A 135 -10.69 -1.23 -10.55
N ASN A 136 -10.54 -2.23 -11.43
CA ASN A 136 -11.42 -2.42 -12.59
C ASN A 136 -12.87 -2.74 -12.21
N LEU A 137 -13.11 -3.33 -11.04
CA LEU A 137 -14.46 -3.48 -10.48
C LEU A 137 -15.05 -2.14 -10.02
N GLY A 138 -14.27 -1.06 -10.00
CA GLY A 138 -14.68 0.26 -9.50
C GLY A 138 -14.58 0.37 -7.97
N LEU A 139 -13.75 -0.46 -7.33
CA LEU A 139 -13.52 -0.42 -5.89
C LEU A 139 -12.11 0.12 -5.61
N PRO A 140 -11.95 1.27 -4.91
CA PRO A 140 -10.64 1.82 -4.64
C PRO A 140 -9.86 0.95 -3.63
N CYS A 141 -8.54 0.92 -3.78
CA CYS A 141 -7.64 0.13 -2.94
C CYS A 141 -6.86 0.97 -1.92
N ALA A 142 -6.63 0.38 -0.75
CA ALA A 142 -5.84 0.94 0.33
C ALA A 142 -4.74 -0.03 0.77
N THR A 143 -3.50 0.41 0.87
CA THR A 143 -2.37 -0.41 1.35
C THR A 143 -1.59 0.27 2.48
N GLU A 144 -0.63 -0.43 3.05
CA GLU A 144 0.41 0.11 3.93
C GLU A 144 1.74 0.02 3.20
N PHE A 145 2.49 1.13 3.16
CA PHE A 145 3.83 1.15 2.58
C PHE A 145 4.87 0.98 3.68
N LEU A 146 5.74 -0.01 3.51
CA LEU A 146 6.71 -0.47 4.50
C LEU A 146 8.16 -0.12 4.14
N ASP A 147 8.37 0.38 2.92
CA ASP A 147 9.65 0.74 2.36
C ASP A 147 9.46 1.78 1.22
N PRO A 148 10.50 2.55 0.85
CA PRO A 148 10.40 3.58 -0.19
C PRO A 148 10.47 3.07 -1.63
N VAL A 149 10.64 1.77 -1.85
CA VAL A 149 10.79 1.13 -3.17
C VAL A 149 9.44 0.64 -3.70
N THR A 150 8.68 -0.07 -2.87
CA THR A 150 7.36 -0.63 -3.18
C THR A 150 6.40 0.38 -3.83
N PRO A 151 6.30 1.66 -3.41
CA PRO A 151 5.44 2.65 -4.06
C PRO A 151 5.67 2.78 -5.57
N GLN A 152 6.92 2.62 -6.07
CA GLN A 152 7.21 2.78 -7.49
C GLN A 152 6.50 1.72 -8.36
N TYR A 153 6.16 0.56 -7.80
CA TYR A 153 5.55 -0.55 -8.52
C TYR A 153 4.02 -0.52 -8.55
N ILE A 154 3.39 0.03 -7.50
CA ILE A 154 1.95 -0.14 -7.28
C ILE A 154 1.20 1.13 -6.89
N SER A 155 1.88 2.24 -6.58
CA SER A 155 1.22 3.43 -6.01
C SER A 155 0.22 4.10 -6.94
N ASP A 156 0.33 3.91 -8.25
CA ASP A 156 -0.63 4.38 -9.27
C ASP A 156 -2.02 3.72 -9.12
N LEU A 157 -2.11 2.60 -8.41
CA LEU A 157 -3.35 1.84 -8.17
C LEU A 157 -3.93 2.01 -6.76
N ILE A 158 -3.34 2.90 -5.95
CA ILE A 158 -3.70 3.08 -4.53
C ILE A 158 -4.42 4.41 -4.32
N SER A 159 -5.59 4.37 -3.69
CA SER A 159 -6.39 5.57 -3.38
C SER A 159 -6.16 6.11 -1.97
N TRP A 160 -5.65 5.29 -1.04
CA TRP A 160 -5.30 5.68 0.33
C TRP A 160 -4.14 4.84 0.85
N ALA A 161 -3.25 5.41 1.64
CA ALA A 161 -2.12 4.68 2.23
C ALA A 161 -2.08 4.82 3.75
N ALA A 162 -1.53 3.80 4.43
CA ALA A 162 -1.14 3.90 5.83
C ALA A 162 0.38 3.90 6.00
N ILE A 163 0.85 4.60 7.03
CA ILE A 163 2.12 4.34 7.71
C ILE A 163 1.81 3.74 9.08
N GLY A 164 2.38 2.56 9.34
CA GLY A 164 2.13 1.77 10.53
C GLY A 164 2.69 2.36 11.82
N ALA A 165 2.14 1.91 12.96
CA ALA A 165 2.55 2.36 14.29
C ALA A 165 4.05 2.17 14.60
N ARG A 166 4.70 1.19 13.97
CA ARG A 166 6.14 0.91 14.13
C ARG A 166 7.02 1.75 13.21
N THR A 167 6.44 2.43 12.22
CA THR A 167 7.16 3.19 11.20
C THR A 167 6.76 4.67 11.17
N THR A 168 5.70 5.08 11.88
CA THR A 168 5.30 6.50 11.94
C THR A 168 6.40 7.41 12.49
N GLU A 169 7.23 6.93 13.42
CA GLU A 169 8.35 7.71 13.95
C GLU A 169 9.58 7.73 13.02
N SER A 170 9.67 6.78 12.08
CA SER A 170 10.77 6.68 11.12
C SER A 170 10.82 7.92 10.21
N GLN A 171 11.99 8.53 10.10
CA GLN A 171 12.22 9.67 9.21
C GLN A 171 11.95 9.29 7.75
N THR A 172 12.56 8.21 7.25
CA THR A 172 12.39 7.74 5.86
C THR A 172 10.92 7.53 5.49
N HIS A 173 10.10 7.01 6.42
CA HIS A 173 8.67 6.82 6.16
C HIS A 173 7.88 8.14 6.12
N ARG A 174 8.28 9.13 6.93
CA ARG A 174 7.69 10.48 6.90
C ARG A 174 8.07 11.24 5.62
N GLU A 175 9.32 11.10 5.18
CA GLU A 175 9.80 11.66 3.92
C GLU A 175 9.09 11.01 2.73
N MET A 176 8.99 9.68 2.71
CA MET A 176 8.18 8.95 1.73
C MET A 176 6.73 9.44 1.74
N ALA A 177 6.11 9.56 2.92
CA ALA A 177 4.73 10.03 3.05
C ALA A 177 4.49 11.44 2.48
N SER A 178 5.48 12.33 2.51
CA SER A 178 5.37 13.65 1.85
C SER A 178 5.32 13.59 0.33
N GLY A 179 5.86 12.52 -0.28
CA GLY A 179 5.89 12.32 -1.73
C GLY A 179 4.76 11.44 -2.27
N LEU A 180 4.00 10.78 -1.39
CA LEU A 180 2.92 9.89 -1.78
C LEU A 180 1.74 10.66 -2.42
N SER A 181 1.29 10.19 -3.59
CA SER A 181 0.26 10.90 -4.38
C SER A 181 -1.17 10.75 -3.88
N MET A 182 -1.39 9.90 -2.87
CA MET A 182 -2.68 9.63 -2.24
C MET A 182 -2.71 10.18 -0.80
N PRO A 183 -3.90 10.41 -0.21
CA PRO A 183 -4.01 10.69 1.21
C PRO A 183 -3.40 9.58 2.08
N VAL A 184 -2.70 9.97 3.14
CA VAL A 184 -1.94 9.06 4.01
C VAL A 184 -2.47 9.14 5.44
N GLY A 185 -2.75 8.00 6.07
CA GLY A 185 -3.02 7.88 7.50
C GLY A 185 -1.77 7.48 8.28
N LEU A 186 -1.47 8.22 9.35
CA LEU A 186 -0.35 7.96 10.24
C LEU A 186 -0.89 7.38 11.54
N LYS A 187 -0.56 6.13 11.86
CA LYS A 187 -1.03 5.49 13.10
C LYS A 187 -0.34 6.09 14.33
N ASN A 188 -1.02 6.08 15.47
CA ASN A 188 -0.39 6.36 16.77
C ASN A 188 0.70 5.31 17.10
N GLY A 189 1.57 5.64 18.06
CA GLY A 189 2.60 4.73 18.53
C GLY A 189 2.02 3.44 19.11
N THR A 190 2.83 2.37 19.17
CA THR A 190 2.40 1.07 19.73
C THR A 190 2.06 1.12 21.22
N ASP A 191 2.52 2.16 21.91
CA ASP A 191 2.21 2.51 23.30
C ASP A 191 0.89 3.30 23.46
N GLY A 192 0.24 3.66 22.36
CA GLY A 192 -0.97 4.50 22.34
C GLY A 192 -0.70 6.00 22.17
N GLY A 193 0.57 6.43 22.14
CA GLY A 193 0.94 7.84 22.07
C GLY A 193 0.54 8.51 20.75
N LEU A 194 -0.21 9.61 20.82
CA LEU A 194 -0.64 10.38 19.64
C LEU A 194 0.44 11.31 19.08
N GLN A 195 1.38 11.74 19.91
CA GLN A 195 2.38 12.76 19.54
C GLN A 195 3.22 12.34 18.34
N VAL A 196 3.56 11.05 18.24
CA VAL A 196 4.31 10.48 17.10
C VAL A 196 3.54 10.68 15.79
N ALA A 197 2.23 10.44 15.78
CA ALA A 197 1.40 10.65 14.59
C ALA A 197 1.25 12.14 14.25
N LEU A 198 1.09 13.01 15.24
CA LEU A 198 1.02 14.47 15.03
C LEU A 198 2.32 15.00 14.41
N ASN A 199 3.47 14.61 14.95
CA ASN A 199 4.78 14.98 14.43
C ASN A 199 5.00 14.45 13.00
N ALA A 200 4.52 13.24 12.72
CA ALA A 200 4.58 12.67 11.38
C ALA A 200 3.72 13.44 10.37
N MET A 201 2.51 13.84 10.75
CA MET A 201 1.66 14.68 9.90
C MET A 201 2.29 16.05 9.62
N ILE A 202 2.94 16.67 10.60
CA ILE A 202 3.67 17.92 10.39
C ILE A 202 4.83 17.70 9.40
N ALA A 203 5.68 16.71 9.65
CA ALA A 203 6.84 16.42 8.80
C ALA A 203 6.44 16.09 7.35
N ALA A 204 5.41 15.27 7.16
CA ALA A 204 4.92 14.85 5.84
C ALA A 204 4.26 15.99 5.04
N ARG A 205 3.92 17.12 5.68
CA ARG A 205 3.38 18.31 5.00
C ARG A 205 4.45 19.23 4.42
N HIS A 206 5.72 18.99 4.72
CA HIS A 206 6.85 19.79 4.21
C HIS A 206 7.58 19.05 3.09
N PRO A 207 8.27 19.78 2.17
CA PRO A 207 9.18 19.16 1.21
C PRO A 207 10.29 18.37 1.91
N GLN A 208 10.60 17.19 1.39
CA GLN A 208 11.62 16.28 1.91
C GLN A 208 12.44 15.69 0.76
N SER A 209 13.56 15.05 1.11
CA SER A 209 14.38 14.26 0.20
C SER A 209 14.59 12.88 0.82
N PHE A 210 14.46 11.81 0.03
CA PHE A 210 14.73 10.45 0.48
C PHE A 210 15.32 9.62 -0.65
N ILE A 211 16.00 8.53 -0.30
CA ILE A 211 16.59 7.60 -1.26
C ILE A 211 15.50 6.65 -1.76
N GLY A 212 15.40 6.51 -3.09
CA GLY A 212 14.50 5.59 -3.78
C GLY A 212 15.19 4.92 -4.96
N VAL A 213 14.39 4.36 -5.88
CA VAL A 213 14.85 3.72 -7.13
C VAL A 213 14.26 4.39 -8.36
#